data_AF-A0A7C1I0W3-F1
#
_entry.id   AF-A0A7C1I0W3-F1
#
_cell.length_a   1.000
_cell.length_b   1.000
_cell.length_c   1.000
_cell.angle_alpha   90.00
_cell.angle_beta   90.00
_cell.angle_gamma   90.00
#
_symmetry.space_group_name_H-M   'P 1'
#
loop_
_entity.id
_entity.type
_entity.pdbx_description
1 polymer ?
#
loop_
_entity_poly.entity_id
_entity_poly.type
_entity_poly.pdbx_seq_one_letter_code
_entity_poly.pdbx_strand_id
1 'polypeptide(L)'
;PLPIGVGYATSSTITLSTLLALKEKLGLPSTSLAQIAHVAEVINKTGLGDVLSIYSGYGLTVRTKPGAPGIGEVISVRVPASISIITCALGVMSTQAMLASYSAYLEKIGEEIFNKFIEEVELSNFLRLAKEFSTRIGFLNDELNKEITSICKNCLGFYAKKKVLTILVENAYTTEIVEKILKTKLCVMGVHVHYPVNTNKFTES
;
A
#
# COMPACT_ATOMS: atom_id res chain seq x y z
N PRO A 1 -9.66 -11.30 7.82
CA PRO A 1 -8.25 -10.84 7.93
C PRO A 1 -7.58 -10.96 6.56
N LEU A 2 -6.73 -10.01 6.17
CA LEU A 2 -6.00 -10.08 4.90
C LEU A 2 -4.86 -11.10 4.96
N PRO A 3 -4.53 -11.77 3.85
CA PRO A 3 -3.50 -12.80 3.85
C PRO A 3 -2.11 -12.22 4.13
N ILE A 4 -1.32 -12.95 4.92
CA ILE A 4 0.07 -12.61 5.24
C ILE A 4 0.96 -12.92 4.03
N GLY A 5 2.00 -12.11 3.80
CA GLY A 5 3.01 -12.35 2.77
C GLY A 5 2.63 -11.94 1.35
N VAL A 6 1.43 -11.38 1.16
CA VAL A 6 0.93 -11.01 -0.18
C VAL A 6 1.28 -9.56 -0.54
N GLY A 7 1.41 -8.67 0.45
CA GLY A 7 1.77 -7.26 0.22
C GLY A 7 0.87 -6.23 0.93
N TYR A 8 -0.06 -6.68 1.76
CA TYR A 8 -1.01 -5.86 2.54
C TYR A 8 -0.45 -5.25 3.84
N ALA A 9 0.85 -5.38 4.11
CA ALA A 9 1.45 -4.94 5.38
C ALA A 9 0.84 -5.59 6.65
N THR A 10 0.28 -6.80 6.52
CA THR A 10 -0.35 -7.53 7.63
C THR A 10 0.62 -7.79 8.79
N SER A 11 1.91 -8.08 8.51
CA SER A 11 2.93 -8.29 9.55
C SER A 11 3.13 -7.03 10.40
N SER A 12 3.44 -5.90 9.76
CA SER A 12 3.58 -4.59 10.41
C SER A 12 2.33 -4.22 11.20
N THR A 13 1.15 -4.43 10.64
CA THR A 13 -0.13 -4.10 11.28
C THR A 13 -0.33 -4.89 12.57
N ILE A 14 -0.15 -6.22 12.52
CA ILE A 14 -0.31 -7.11 13.68
C ILE A 14 0.74 -6.76 14.75
N THR A 15 2.00 -6.60 14.37
CA THR A 15 3.10 -6.26 15.30
C THR A 15 2.82 -4.95 16.02
N LEU A 16 2.47 -3.90 15.26
CA LEU A 16 2.18 -2.58 15.80
C LEU A 16 0.93 -2.60 16.70
N SER A 17 -0.17 -3.20 16.25
CA SER A 17 -1.41 -3.27 17.03
C SER A 17 -1.21 -4.06 18.33
N THR A 18 -0.42 -5.14 18.29
CA THR A 18 -0.11 -5.95 19.48
C THR A 18 0.70 -5.14 20.49
N LEU A 19 1.74 -4.43 20.04
CA LEU A 19 2.56 -3.61 20.92
C LEU A 19 1.76 -2.45 21.54
N LEU A 20 0.91 -1.78 20.73
CA LEU A 20 0.03 -0.71 21.22
C LEU A 20 -1.03 -1.24 22.21
N ALA A 21 -1.57 -2.43 22.00
CA ALA A 21 -2.49 -3.06 22.95
C ALA A 21 -1.83 -3.40 24.29
N LEU A 22 -0.52 -3.61 24.31
CA LEU A 22 0.27 -3.87 25.51
C LEU A 22 0.85 -2.60 26.15
N LYS A 23 0.49 -1.40 25.66
CA LYS A 23 1.06 -0.13 26.10
C LYS A 23 1.04 0.05 27.62
N GLU A 24 -0.13 -0.11 28.25
CA GLU A 24 -0.29 0.06 29.70
C GLU A 24 0.56 -0.93 30.50
N LYS A 25 0.67 -2.17 30.01
CA LYS A 25 1.48 -3.21 30.67
C LYS A 25 2.99 -2.95 30.53
N LEU A 26 3.40 -2.39 29.39
CA LEU A 26 4.81 -2.12 29.09
C LEU A 26 5.28 -0.77 29.65
N GLY A 27 4.37 0.16 29.94
CA GLY A 27 4.70 1.49 30.46
C GLY A 27 5.52 2.35 29.49
N LEU A 28 5.47 2.05 28.19
CA LEU A 28 6.24 2.75 27.15
C LEU A 28 5.33 3.69 26.35
N PRO A 29 5.84 4.84 25.86
CA PRO A 29 5.07 5.71 24.99
C PRO A 29 4.80 5.05 23.64
N SER A 30 3.67 5.40 23.00
CA SER A 30 3.23 4.82 21.73
C SER A 30 4.31 4.88 20.64
N THR A 31 5.07 5.98 20.59
CA THR A 31 6.16 6.16 19.62
C THR A 31 7.29 5.16 19.83
N SER A 32 7.69 4.88 21.07
CA SER A 32 8.70 3.85 21.37
C SER A 32 8.22 2.45 20.99
N LEU A 33 6.96 2.13 21.24
CA LEU A 33 6.36 0.87 20.81
C LEU A 33 6.35 0.74 19.28
N ALA A 34 6.03 1.82 18.57
CA ALA A 34 6.07 1.85 17.12
C ALA A 34 7.51 1.75 16.57
N GLN A 35 8.51 2.31 17.27
CA GLN A 35 9.93 2.12 16.93
C GLN A 35 10.36 0.66 17.13
N ILE A 36 9.92 -0.01 18.20
CA ILE A 36 10.18 -1.44 18.41
C ILE A 36 9.57 -2.27 17.26
N ALA A 37 8.33 -1.96 16.85
CA ALA A 37 7.70 -2.60 15.71
C ALA A 37 8.51 -2.40 14.41
N HIS A 38 8.99 -1.17 14.18
CA HIS A 38 9.82 -0.85 13.01
C HIS A 38 11.13 -1.63 13.01
N VAL A 39 11.85 -1.66 14.14
CA VAL A 39 13.09 -2.41 14.30
C VAL A 39 12.88 -3.89 14.02
N ALA A 40 11.78 -4.47 14.53
CA ALA A 40 11.43 -5.86 14.26
C ALA A 40 11.25 -6.13 12.75
N GLU A 41 10.56 -5.25 12.01
CA GLU A 41 10.37 -5.42 10.56
C GLU A 41 11.69 -5.27 9.78
N VAL A 42 12.57 -4.36 10.20
CA VAL A 42 13.88 -4.15 9.58
C VAL A 42 14.79 -5.36 9.80
N ILE A 43 14.91 -5.84 11.05
CA ILE A 43 15.75 -7.01 11.39
C ILE A 43 15.29 -8.26 10.62
N ASN A 44 13.98 -8.46 10.52
CA ASN A 44 13.40 -9.62 9.82
C ASN A 44 13.29 -9.43 8.30
N LYS A 45 13.69 -8.27 7.76
CA LYS A 45 13.61 -7.93 6.32
C LYS A 45 12.19 -8.06 5.75
N THR A 46 11.18 -7.80 6.58
CA THR A 46 9.76 -7.94 6.23
C THR A 46 9.13 -6.64 5.76
N GLY A 47 9.70 -5.49 6.12
CA GLY A 47 9.27 -4.16 5.65
C GLY A 47 10.19 -3.03 6.09
N LEU A 48 10.25 -1.96 5.29
CA LEU A 48 11.05 -0.75 5.57
C LEU A 48 10.20 0.50 5.81
N GLY A 49 8.94 0.50 5.36
CA GLY A 49 8.09 1.69 5.35
C GLY A 49 6.71 1.52 5.95
N ASP A 50 6.28 0.28 6.17
CA ASP A 50 4.90 -0.04 6.53
C ASP A 50 4.56 0.51 7.93
N VAL A 51 5.41 0.27 8.94
CA VAL A 51 5.19 0.76 10.32
C VAL A 51 5.06 2.29 10.39
N LEU A 52 5.97 3.04 9.74
CA LEU A 52 5.90 4.50 9.74
C LEU A 52 4.59 4.99 9.10
N SER A 53 4.23 4.38 7.96
CA SER A 53 3.03 4.78 7.20
C SER A 53 1.75 4.49 7.97
N ILE A 54 1.65 3.30 8.61
CA ILE A 54 0.49 2.90 9.41
C ILE A 54 0.36 3.75 10.68
N TYR A 55 1.49 4.02 11.36
CA TYR A 55 1.46 4.73 12.65
C TYR A 55 1.23 6.24 12.51
N SER A 56 1.84 6.88 11.51
CA SER A 56 1.88 8.35 11.40
C SER A 56 1.00 8.91 10.28
N GLY A 57 0.51 8.05 9.38
CA GLY A 57 -0.20 8.46 8.18
C GLY A 57 -1.69 8.14 8.21
N TYR A 58 -2.39 8.68 7.23
CA TYR A 58 -3.76 8.30 6.88
C TYR A 58 -3.96 8.35 5.36
N GLY A 59 -5.03 7.74 4.86
CA GLY A 59 -5.38 7.78 3.43
C GLY A 59 -4.21 7.34 2.54
N LEU A 60 -3.85 8.19 1.57
CA LEU A 60 -2.64 8.04 0.78
C LEU A 60 -1.46 8.69 1.53
N THR A 61 -0.63 7.86 2.14
CA THR A 61 0.54 8.29 2.91
C THR A 61 1.79 8.37 2.04
N VAL A 62 2.51 9.50 2.13
CA VAL A 62 3.75 9.77 1.42
C VAL A 62 4.87 9.97 2.43
N ARG A 63 5.92 9.16 2.33
CA ARG A 63 7.09 9.26 3.22
C ARG A 63 8.05 10.30 2.65
N THR A 64 8.10 11.49 3.24
CA THR A 64 8.96 12.59 2.80
C THR A 64 10.38 12.48 3.35
N LYS A 65 10.56 11.77 4.46
CA LYS A 65 11.86 11.50 5.06
C LYS A 65 11.95 10.07 5.58
N PRO A 66 13.04 9.33 5.27
CA PRO A 66 13.21 7.96 5.76
C PRO A 66 13.46 7.95 7.27
N GLY A 67 12.94 6.91 7.95
CA GLY A 67 13.20 6.67 9.36
C GLY A 67 12.09 5.90 10.07
N ALA A 68 12.35 5.52 11.32
CA ALA A 68 11.34 4.98 12.22
C ALA A 68 10.33 6.06 12.64
N PRO A 69 9.16 5.69 13.22
CA PRO A 69 8.28 6.65 13.88
C PRO A 69 9.02 7.61 14.83
N GLY A 70 8.75 8.91 14.71
CA GLY A 70 9.46 9.97 15.45
C GLY A 70 10.79 10.43 14.84
N ILE A 71 11.29 9.78 13.79
CA ILE A 71 12.51 10.17 13.05
C ILE A 71 12.18 10.49 11.59
N GLY A 72 11.46 9.57 10.94
CA GLY A 72 10.93 9.74 9.59
C GLY A 72 9.71 10.65 9.58
N GLU A 73 9.39 11.18 8.40
CA GLU A 73 8.30 12.14 8.21
C GLU A 73 7.36 11.63 7.12
N VAL A 74 6.08 11.91 7.32
CA VAL A 74 5.02 11.59 6.38
C VAL A 74 4.10 12.77 6.17
N ILE A 75 3.60 12.89 4.95
CA ILE A 75 2.40 13.69 4.64
C ILE A 75 1.30 12.73 4.19
N SER A 76 0.05 13.15 4.32
CA SER A 76 -1.10 12.29 4.02
C SER A 76 -2.14 13.04 3.20
N VAL A 77 -2.50 12.44 2.06
CA VAL A 77 -3.58 12.92 1.20
C VAL A 77 -4.85 12.16 1.55
N ARG A 78 -5.93 12.91 1.77
CA ARG A 78 -7.25 12.30 2.03
C ARG A 78 -7.74 11.61 0.77
N VAL A 79 -8.14 10.35 0.91
CA VAL A 79 -8.86 9.63 -0.15
C VAL A 79 -10.35 9.85 0.07
N PRO A 80 -11.10 10.41 -0.90
CA PRO A 80 -12.54 10.60 -0.78
C PRO A 80 -13.28 9.32 -0.38
N ALA A 81 -14.26 9.44 0.53
CA ALA A 81 -15.09 8.31 0.97
C ALA A 81 -15.99 7.73 -0.14
N SER A 82 -16.13 8.45 -1.26
CA SER A 82 -16.80 7.99 -2.49
C SER A 82 -15.95 7.02 -3.32
N ILE A 83 -14.71 6.72 -2.90
CA ILE A 83 -13.80 5.82 -3.59
C ILE A 83 -13.68 4.50 -2.82
N SER A 84 -13.76 3.39 -3.55
CA SER A 84 -13.39 2.05 -3.10
C SER A 84 -12.02 1.68 -3.63
N ILE A 85 -11.28 0.90 -2.84
CA ILE A 85 -10.02 0.29 -3.25
C ILE A 85 -10.26 -1.21 -3.37
N ILE A 86 -10.16 -1.76 -4.59
CA ILE A 86 -10.28 -3.19 -4.86
C ILE A 86 -8.88 -3.76 -4.98
N THR A 87 -8.59 -4.83 -4.23
CA THR A 87 -7.30 -5.50 -4.25
C THR A 87 -7.45 -6.98 -4.57
N CYS A 88 -6.58 -7.46 -5.44
CA CYS A 88 -6.55 -8.84 -5.90
C CYS A 88 -5.14 -9.40 -5.78
N ALA A 89 -5.00 -10.52 -5.08
CA ALA A 89 -3.74 -11.23 -4.97
C ALA A 89 -3.48 -12.01 -6.26
N LEU A 90 -2.43 -11.66 -7.00
CA LEU A 90 -1.94 -12.33 -8.21
C LEU A 90 -0.97 -13.48 -7.90
N GLY A 91 -0.57 -13.62 -6.63
CA GLY A 91 0.43 -14.60 -6.19
C GLY A 91 1.08 -14.20 -4.87
N VAL A 92 2.11 -14.95 -4.47
CA VAL A 92 2.94 -14.65 -3.30
C VAL A 92 4.34 -14.27 -3.77
N MET A 93 4.93 -13.26 -3.13
CA MET A 93 6.32 -12.85 -3.37
C MET A 93 6.93 -12.45 -2.02
N SER A 94 7.99 -13.13 -1.61
CA SER A 94 8.64 -12.80 -0.33
C SER A 94 9.24 -11.39 -0.37
N THR A 95 9.08 -10.62 0.71
CA THR A 95 9.70 -9.30 0.81
C THR A 95 11.20 -9.40 0.66
N GLN A 96 11.82 -10.42 1.26
CA GLN A 96 13.26 -10.65 1.15
C GLN A 96 13.73 -10.89 -0.28
N ALA A 97 13.06 -11.74 -1.06
CA ALA A 97 13.44 -11.98 -2.46
C ALA A 97 13.25 -10.71 -3.30
N MET A 98 12.18 -9.97 -3.05
CA MET A 98 11.92 -8.69 -3.70
C MET A 98 13.03 -7.66 -3.37
N LEU A 99 13.39 -7.51 -2.08
CA LEU A 99 14.49 -6.62 -1.66
C LEU A 99 15.84 -7.08 -2.20
N ALA A 100 16.10 -8.39 -2.29
CA ALA A 100 17.32 -8.92 -2.89
C ALA A 100 17.39 -8.68 -4.41
N SER A 101 16.23 -8.52 -5.07
CA SER A 101 16.14 -8.14 -6.48
C SER A 101 16.25 -6.63 -6.72
N TYR A 102 16.36 -5.81 -5.66
CA TYR A 102 16.61 -4.37 -5.82
C TYR A 102 17.92 -4.19 -6.56
N SER A 103 17.83 -3.50 -7.68
CA SER A 103 18.96 -3.11 -8.51
C SER A 103 19.06 -1.59 -8.50
N ALA A 104 20.25 -1.06 -8.78
CA ALA A 104 20.45 0.38 -8.98
C ALA A 104 19.48 0.96 -10.03
N TYR A 105 19.03 0.14 -10.99
CA TYR A 105 18.00 0.51 -11.95
C TYR A 105 16.63 0.75 -11.28
N LEU A 106 16.19 -0.14 -10.39
CA LEU A 106 14.93 0.03 -9.65
C LEU A 106 14.99 1.25 -8.71
N GLU A 107 16.13 1.49 -8.08
CA GLU A 107 16.35 2.67 -7.23
C GLU A 107 16.22 3.95 -8.05
N LYS A 108 16.90 4.03 -9.20
CA LYS A 108 16.82 5.20 -10.11
C LYS A 108 15.40 5.46 -10.60
N ILE A 109 14.66 4.41 -10.99
CA ILE A 109 13.25 4.56 -11.40
C ILE A 109 12.40 5.05 -10.22
N GLY A 110 12.59 4.46 -9.05
CA GLY A 110 11.86 4.83 -7.84
C GLY A 110 12.06 6.29 -7.49
N GLU A 111 13.31 6.76 -7.50
CA GLU A 111 13.68 8.15 -7.25
C GLU A 111 13.07 9.10 -8.30
N GLU A 112 13.20 8.76 -9.59
CA GLU A 112 12.64 9.56 -10.69
C GLU A 112 11.12 9.73 -10.55
N ILE A 113 10.39 8.63 -10.32
CA ILE A 113 8.94 8.64 -10.15
C ILE A 113 8.54 9.37 -8.87
N PHE A 114 9.29 9.17 -7.78
CA PHE A 114 9.02 9.82 -6.51
C PHE A 114 9.20 11.33 -6.62
N ASN A 115 10.26 11.79 -7.27
CA ASN A 115 10.51 13.21 -7.50
C ASN A 115 9.39 13.87 -8.32
N LYS A 116 8.90 13.18 -9.38
CA LYS A 116 7.70 13.63 -10.12
C LYS A 116 6.43 13.66 -9.27
N PHE A 117 6.31 12.77 -8.29
CA PHE A 117 5.12 12.71 -7.43
C PHE A 117 5.11 13.83 -6.38
N ILE A 118 6.26 14.14 -5.78
CA ILE A 118 6.36 15.19 -4.75
C ILE A 118 6.15 16.61 -5.32
N GLU A 119 6.30 16.81 -6.63
CA GLU A 119 5.95 18.06 -7.32
C GLU A 119 4.44 18.35 -7.26
N GLU A 120 3.60 17.31 -7.28
CA GLU A 120 2.13 17.42 -7.23
C GLU A 120 1.52 16.22 -6.49
N VAL A 121 1.36 16.38 -5.17
CA VAL A 121 0.94 15.30 -4.26
C VAL A 121 -0.58 15.13 -4.27
N GLU A 122 -1.08 14.56 -5.37
CA GLU A 122 -2.51 14.32 -5.60
C GLU A 122 -2.81 12.84 -5.88
N LEU A 123 -4.03 12.40 -5.55
CA LEU A 123 -4.42 11.00 -5.74
C LEU A 123 -4.38 10.56 -7.21
N SER A 124 -4.83 11.43 -8.13
CA SER A 124 -4.79 11.19 -9.57
C SER A 124 -3.35 11.05 -10.09
N ASN A 125 -2.45 11.93 -9.62
CA ASN A 125 -1.04 11.90 -9.99
C ASN A 125 -0.36 10.63 -9.44
N PHE A 126 -0.65 10.26 -8.19
CA PHE A 126 -0.20 8.99 -7.61
C PHE A 126 -0.63 7.80 -8.45
N LEU A 127 -1.90 7.71 -8.86
CA LEU A 127 -2.38 6.57 -9.64
C LEU A 127 -1.68 6.44 -10.99
N ARG A 128 -1.49 7.56 -11.68
CA ARG A 128 -0.75 7.61 -12.95
C ARG A 128 0.69 7.16 -12.77
N LEU A 129 1.40 7.72 -11.79
CA LEU A 129 2.81 7.43 -11.52
C LEU A 129 3.03 6.03 -10.95
N ALA A 130 2.13 5.53 -10.11
CA ALA A 130 2.16 4.16 -9.61
C ALA A 130 1.96 3.14 -10.73
N LYS A 131 1.06 3.43 -11.69
CA LYS A 131 0.90 2.60 -12.89
C LYS A 131 2.19 2.58 -13.71
N GLU A 132 2.74 3.76 -14.03
CA GLU A 132 4.01 3.90 -14.76
C GLU A 132 5.14 3.11 -14.09
N PHE A 133 5.32 3.31 -12.78
CA PHE A 133 6.30 2.58 -11.99
C PHE A 133 6.09 1.08 -12.10
N SER A 134 4.87 0.60 -11.83
CA SER A 134 4.55 -0.83 -11.86
C SER A 134 4.81 -1.49 -13.22
N THR A 135 4.58 -0.77 -14.32
CA THR A 135 4.91 -1.23 -15.67
C THR A 135 6.42 -1.26 -15.91
N ARG A 136 7.14 -0.18 -15.58
CA ARG A 136 8.60 -0.09 -15.79
C ARG A 136 9.39 -1.16 -15.02
N ILE A 137 8.89 -1.56 -13.86
CA ILE A 137 9.52 -2.59 -13.02
C ILE A 137 8.98 -4.00 -13.27
N GLY A 138 8.03 -4.16 -14.21
CA GLY A 138 7.49 -5.46 -14.61
C GLY A 138 6.45 -6.08 -13.67
N PHE A 139 5.99 -5.38 -12.64
CA PHE A 139 4.90 -5.87 -11.78
C PHE A 139 3.54 -5.81 -12.50
N LEU A 140 3.38 -4.86 -13.41
CA LEU A 140 2.24 -4.75 -14.30
C LEU A 140 2.71 -5.02 -15.74
N ASN A 141 2.77 -6.31 -16.12
CA ASN A 141 3.15 -6.72 -17.47
C ASN A 141 2.05 -6.40 -18.50
N ASP A 142 2.38 -6.52 -19.79
CA ASP A 142 1.47 -6.13 -20.88
C ASP A 142 0.15 -6.92 -20.88
N GLU A 143 0.20 -8.22 -20.57
CA GLU A 143 -0.97 -9.09 -20.52
C GLU A 143 -1.94 -8.62 -19.42
N LEU A 144 -1.43 -8.48 -18.19
CA LEU A 144 -2.22 -8.00 -17.06
C LEU A 144 -2.73 -6.57 -17.31
N ASN A 145 -1.91 -5.69 -17.86
CA ASN A 145 -2.32 -4.33 -18.16
C ASN A 145 -3.47 -4.29 -19.18
N LYS A 146 -3.40 -5.10 -20.24
CA LYS A 146 -4.46 -5.21 -21.25
C LYS A 146 -5.74 -5.78 -20.65
N GLU A 147 -5.64 -6.86 -19.87
CA GLU A 147 -6.79 -7.49 -19.24
C GLU A 147 -7.50 -6.53 -18.28
N ILE A 148 -6.74 -5.86 -17.39
CA ILE A 148 -7.34 -4.91 -16.44
C ILE A 148 -7.87 -3.66 -17.16
N THR A 149 -7.20 -3.14 -18.18
CA THR A 149 -7.73 -2.01 -18.97
C THR A 149 -9.08 -2.36 -19.60
N SER A 150 -9.29 -3.61 -20.03
CA SER A 150 -10.57 -4.05 -20.60
C SER A 150 -11.71 -4.09 -19.56
N ILE A 151 -11.38 -4.41 -18.31
CA ILE A 151 -12.31 -4.51 -17.17
C ILE A 151 -12.64 -3.13 -16.60
N CYS A 152 -11.61 -2.29 -16.47
CA CYS A 152 -11.60 -1.06 -15.68
C CYS A 152 -11.80 0.22 -16.51
N LYS A 153 -12.76 0.22 -17.44
CA LYS A 153 -13.05 1.42 -18.27
C LYS A 153 -13.48 2.64 -17.44
N ASN A 154 -14.15 2.41 -16.31
CA ASN A 154 -14.65 3.46 -15.39
C ASN A 154 -13.84 3.54 -14.08
N CYS A 155 -12.64 2.97 -14.04
CA CYS A 155 -11.79 3.03 -12.85
C CYS A 155 -10.99 4.33 -12.82
N LEU A 156 -10.76 4.88 -11.62
CA LEU A 156 -9.91 6.06 -11.42
C LEU A 156 -8.45 5.76 -11.75
N GLY A 157 -8.03 4.52 -11.52
CA GLY A 157 -6.70 4.04 -11.87
C GLY A 157 -6.42 2.67 -11.27
N PHE A 158 -5.32 2.06 -11.73
CA PHE A 158 -4.86 0.78 -11.20
C PHE A 158 -3.36 0.64 -11.35
N TYR A 159 -2.76 -0.14 -10.47
CA TYR A 159 -1.34 -0.47 -10.50
C TYR A 159 -1.10 -1.81 -9.83
N ALA A 160 0.08 -2.39 -10.03
CA ALA A 160 0.51 -3.59 -9.35
C ALA A 160 1.67 -3.30 -8.39
N LYS A 161 1.56 -3.77 -7.15
CA LYS A 161 2.64 -3.74 -6.16
C LYS A 161 2.95 -5.18 -5.75
N LYS A 162 4.17 -5.65 -6.03
CA LYS A 162 4.56 -7.06 -5.90
C LYS A 162 3.61 -7.96 -6.70
N LYS A 163 2.79 -8.76 -6.00
CA LYS A 163 1.76 -9.64 -6.57
C LYS A 163 0.37 -9.23 -6.08
N VAL A 164 0.15 -7.94 -5.83
CA VAL A 164 -1.17 -7.37 -5.53
C VAL A 164 -1.53 -6.36 -6.61
N LEU A 165 -2.58 -6.67 -7.35
CA LEU A 165 -3.26 -5.71 -8.18
C LEU A 165 -4.12 -4.81 -7.27
N THR A 166 -4.00 -3.51 -7.47
CA THR A 166 -4.80 -2.50 -6.75
C THR A 166 -5.53 -1.65 -7.77
N ILE A 167 -6.84 -1.51 -7.58
CA ILE A 167 -7.75 -0.75 -8.45
C ILE A 167 -8.49 0.26 -7.58
N LEU A 168 -8.53 1.52 -8.01
CA LEU A 168 -9.35 2.54 -7.38
C LEU A 168 -10.52 2.87 -8.28
N VAL A 169 -11.71 2.94 -7.68
CA VAL A 169 -12.96 3.13 -8.40
C VAL A 169 -13.95 3.89 -7.53
N GLU A 170 -14.87 4.64 -8.13
CA GLU A 170 -15.99 5.18 -7.37
C GLU A 170 -16.89 4.06 -6.82
N ASN A 171 -17.48 4.27 -5.65
CA ASN A 171 -18.30 3.29 -4.95
C ASN A 171 -19.40 2.70 -5.86
N ALA A 172 -19.98 3.53 -6.74
CA ALA A 172 -21.04 3.13 -7.67
C ALA A 172 -20.66 1.98 -8.62
N TYR A 173 -19.38 1.84 -8.97
CA TYR A 173 -18.91 0.80 -9.89
C TYR A 173 -18.23 -0.37 -9.16
N THR A 174 -18.19 -0.37 -7.83
CA THR A 174 -17.42 -1.36 -7.06
C THR A 174 -17.89 -2.79 -7.33
N THR A 175 -19.19 -3.04 -7.24
CA THR A 175 -19.77 -4.38 -7.47
C THR A 175 -19.50 -4.86 -8.90
N GLU A 176 -19.71 -3.99 -9.89
CA GLU A 176 -19.48 -4.32 -11.30
C GLU A 176 -18.02 -4.75 -11.55
N ILE A 177 -17.06 -3.99 -11.02
CA ILE A 177 -15.64 -4.29 -11.19
C ILE A 177 -15.25 -5.57 -10.45
N VAL A 178 -15.75 -5.79 -9.23
CA VAL A 178 -15.51 -7.05 -8.49
C VAL A 178 -16.03 -8.25 -9.27
N GLU A 179 -17.26 -8.20 -9.78
CA GLU A 179 -17.84 -9.30 -10.58
C GLU A 179 -17.03 -9.60 -11.84
N LYS A 180 -16.57 -8.56 -12.53
CA LYS A 180 -15.70 -8.71 -13.71
C LYS A 180 -14.37 -9.36 -13.34
N ILE A 181 -13.74 -8.95 -12.23
CA ILE A 181 -12.48 -9.54 -11.76
C ILE A 181 -12.69 -11.00 -11.36
N LEU A 182 -13.78 -11.34 -10.66
CA LEU A 182 -14.09 -12.71 -10.24
C LEU A 182 -14.33 -13.66 -11.41
N LYS A 183 -14.70 -13.15 -12.58
CA LYS A 183 -14.80 -13.93 -13.83
C LYS A 183 -13.44 -14.19 -14.48
N THR A 184 -12.38 -13.50 -14.04
CA THR A 184 -11.02 -13.78 -14.49
C THR A 184 -10.38 -14.88 -13.66
N LYS A 185 -9.25 -15.43 -14.13
CA LYS A 185 -8.41 -16.36 -13.36
C LYS A 185 -7.23 -15.66 -12.66
N LEU A 186 -7.29 -14.33 -12.53
CA LEU A 186 -6.19 -13.53 -12.01
C LEU A 186 -5.98 -13.68 -10.50
N CYS A 187 -7.07 -13.74 -9.72
CA CYS A 187 -7.00 -13.65 -8.27
C CYS A 187 -6.88 -15.02 -7.62
N VAL A 188 -5.74 -15.29 -6.97
CA VAL A 188 -5.46 -16.57 -6.33
C VAL A 188 -5.83 -16.62 -4.83
N MET A 189 -6.10 -15.48 -4.20
CA MET A 189 -6.50 -15.40 -2.77
C MET A 189 -7.72 -14.50 -2.55
N GLY A 190 -8.64 -14.52 -3.51
CA GLY A 190 -9.86 -13.73 -3.52
C GLY A 190 -9.65 -12.26 -3.87
N VAL A 191 -10.78 -11.55 -3.94
CA VAL A 191 -10.87 -10.12 -4.16
C VAL A 191 -11.31 -9.47 -2.86
N HIS A 192 -10.61 -8.42 -2.44
CA HIS A 192 -10.92 -7.67 -1.23
C HIS A 192 -11.28 -6.24 -1.61
N VAL A 193 -12.31 -5.69 -0.96
CA VAL A 193 -12.76 -4.31 -1.15
C VAL A 193 -12.51 -3.55 0.14
N HIS A 194 -11.85 -2.39 0.04
CA HIS A 194 -11.54 -1.52 1.16
C HIS A 194 -12.17 -0.16 0.93
N TYR A 195 -12.69 0.43 2.00
CA TYR A 195 -13.26 1.76 2.00
C TYR A 195 -12.38 2.67 2.86
N PRO A 196 -12.02 3.88 2.38
CA PRO A 196 -11.27 4.85 3.16
C PRO A 196 -11.97 5.15 4.49
N VAL A 197 -11.24 5.03 5.58
CA VAL A 197 -11.75 5.35 6.92
C VAL A 197 -11.79 6.87 7.07
N ASN A 198 -12.91 7.40 7.54
CA ASN A 198 -13.02 8.83 7.85
C ASN A 198 -12.19 9.16 9.11
N THR A 199 -11.00 9.71 8.91
CA THR A 199 -10.05 9.99 9.99
C THR A 199 -10.35 11.24 10.81
N ASN A 200 -11.36 12.05 10.43
CA ASN A 200 -11.83 13.17 11.26
C ASN A 200 -12.37 12.71 12.64
N LYS A 201 -12.59 11.41 12.85
CA LYS A 201 -13.06 10.84 14.12
C LYS A 201 -11.95 10.41 15.09
N PHE A 202 -10.67 10.45 14.69
CA PHE A 202 -9.55 9.92 15.49
C PHE A 202 -8.62 11.02 16.04
N THR A 203 -8.92 12.29 15.80
CA THR A 203 -8.16 13.44 16.31
C THR A 203 -8.71 13.99 17.64
N GLU A 204 -9.71 13.33 18.22
CA GLU A 204 -10.27 13.63 19.54
C GLU A 204 -9.96 12.47 20.51
N SER A 205 -8.72 12.36 20.96
CA SER A 205 -8.35 11.59 22.16
C SER A 205 -7.00 12.02 22.71
#